data_AF-A0A6I4MUU7-F1
#
_entry.id   AF-A0A6I4MUU7-F1
#
_cell.length_a   1.000
_cell.length_b   1.000
_cell.length_c   1.000
_cell.angle_alpha   90.00
_cell.angle_beta   90.00
_cell.angle_gamma   90.00
#
_symmetry.space_group_name_H-M   'P 1'
#
loop_
_entity.id
_entity.type
_entity.pdbx_description
1 polymer ?
#
loop_
_entity_poly.entity_id
_entity_poly.type
_entity_poly.pdbx_seq_one_letter_code
_entity_poly.pdbx_strand_id
1 'polypeptide(L)'
;MRVRTATATAALLLAALTACGDDGDDKAETKPSAAKEPTKKVDCADQYVSQKEWLDHCAGKEGAGTGGDGTEGQEADLKLGEPARTVGDGGTGELQITPDTVVYVKKSGTETAKNGVFAVVTMKDKAMTGAPADEVAPISGGGWSWIAPDGESIGFDSGNSSSIVVDKYNNADLVQPGTYQWRLQAFDLTPAQAKGGTLLYVDGEETAHRWKIPATDSGPHVAELKKQLAE
;
A
#
# COMPACT_ATOMS: atom_id res chain seq x y z
N MET A 1 12.01 -23.46 36.18
CA MET A 1 11.89 -24.51 35.14
C MET A 1 10.41 -24.69 34.81
N ARG A 2 9.95 -24.22 33.65
CA ARG A 2 8.58 -24.45 33.16
C ARG A 2 8.69 -25.07 31.77
N VAL A 3 8.26 -26.33 31.67
CA VAL A 3 8.24 -27.11 30.43
C VAL A 3 6.97 -26.72 29.66
N ARG A 4 7.11 -26.31 28.40
CA ARG A 4 5.99 -26.12 27.48
C ARG A 4 6.05 -27.23 26.43
N THR A 5 5.02 -28.07 26.41
CA THR A 5 4.82 -29.14 25.44
C THR A 5 4.15 -28.54 24.19
N ALA A 6 4.75 -28.72 23.03
CA ALA A 6 4.18 -28.31 21.74
C ALA A 6 3.52 -29.51 21.07
N THR A 7 2.24 -29.38 20.72
CA THR A 7 1.53 -30.30 19.81
C THR A 7 1.52 -29.71 18.41
N ALA A 8 2.18 -30.39 17.48
CA ALA A 8 2.17 -30.08 16.07
C ALA A 8 0.97 -30.77 15.40
N THR A 9 0.12 -30.00 14.72
CA THR A 9 -0.95 -30.51 13.87
C THR A 9 -0.54 -30.27 12.42
N ALA A 10 -0.17 -31.33 11.71
CA ALA A 10 0.07 -31.30 10.27
C ALA A 10 -1.25 -31.57 9.54
N ALA A 11 -1.67 -30.66 8.66
CA ALA A 11 -2.75 -30.88 7.72
C ALA A 11 -2.17 -30.81 6.30
N LEU A 12 -2.14 -31.97 5.64
CA LEU A 12 -1.93 -32.12 4.20
C LEU A 12 -3.24 -31.85 3.47
N LEU A 13 -3.21 -30.99 2.45
CA LEU A 13 -4.29 -30.85 1.48
C LEU A 13 -3.70 -30.88 0.06
N LEU A 14 -3.99 -31.97 -0.66
CA LEU A 14 -3.87 -32.13 -2.11
C LEU A 14 -5.21 -31.76 -2.78
N ALA A 15 -5.17 -31.01 -3.88
CA ALA A 15 -6.13 -31.08 -5.01
C ALA A 15 -5.53 -30.27 -6.18
N ALA A 16 -4.98 -30.90 -7.22
CA ALA A 16 -5.66 -31.42 -8.43
C ALA A 16 -5.84 -30.35 -9.53
N LEU A 17 -4.96 -30.41 -10.54
CA LEU A 17 -5.06 -29.73 -11.83
C LEU A 17 -6.14 -30.38 -12.69
N THR A 18 -6.99 -29.58 -13.32
CA THR A 18 -7.81 -30.00 -14.47
C THR A 18 -7.48 -29.13 -15.68
N ALA A 19 -6.98 -29.79 -16.72
CA ALA A 19 -6.72 -29.27 -18.04
C ALA A 19 -7.91 -29.58 -18.97
N CYS A 20 -8.30 -28.59 -19.79
CA CYS A 20 -8.99 -28.66 -21.09
C CYS A 20 -8.73 -27.26 -21.73
N GLY A 21 -8.20 -27.04 -22.92
CA GLY A 21 -8.14 -27.87 -24.12
C GLY A 21 -9.35 -27.58 -24.99
N ASP A 22 -9.27 -26.59 -25.90
CA ASP A 22 -9.99 -26.61 -27.18
C ASP A 22 -9.33 -25.68 -28.21
N ASP A 23 -8.98 -26.28 -29.35
CA ASP A 23 -8.38 -25.70 -30.56
C ASP A 23 -9.50 -25.15 -31.47
N GLY A 24 -9.27 -23.99 -32.11
CA GLY A 24 -10.18 -23.42 -33.09
C GLY A 24 -9.51 -22.42 -34.03
N ASP A 25 -8.86 -22.95 -35.08
CA ASP A 25 -8.41 -22.21 -36.27
C ASP A 25 -9.62 -21.77 -37.11
N ASP A 26 -9.70 -20.50 -37.50
CA ASP A 26 -10.31 -20.10 -38.77
C ASP A 26 -9.74 -18.78 -39.30
N LYS A 27 -9.08 -18.88 -40.47
CA LYS A 27 -8.62 -17.75 -41.28
C LYS A 27 -9.78 -17.17 -42.08
N ALA A 28 -9.97 -15.85 -42.01
CA ALA A 28 -10.59 -15.08 -43.08
C ALA A 28 -9.85 -13.76 -43.27
N GLU A 29 -9.26 -13.61 -44.46
CA GLU A 29 -8.69 -12.36 -44.96
C GLU A 29 -9.80 -11.37 -45.35
N THR A 30 -9.73 -10.14 -44.84
CA THR A 30 -10.44 -9.01 -45.44
C THR A 30 -9.60 -7.73 -45.38
N LYS A 31 -9.38 -7.15 -46.56
CA LYS A 31 -8.64 -5.88 -46.84
C LYS A 31 -9.33 -4.65 -46.21
N PRO A 32 -8.63 -3.52 -46.01
CA PRO A 32 -9.06 -2.46 -45.12
C PRO A 32 -10.04 -1.50 -45.80
N SER A 33 -11.14 -1.21 -45.12
CA SER A 33 -11.99 -0.07 -45.40
C SER A 33 -11.82 0.92 -44.26
N ALA A 34 -11.47 2.17 -44.58
CA ALA A 34 -11.33 3.25 -43.62
C ALA A 34 -12.71 3.54 -43.00
N ALA A 35 -12.97 2.89 -41.87
CA ALA A 35 -14.10 3.15 -40.99
C ALA A 35 -13.56 3.84 -39.74
N LYS A 36 -14.21 4.93 -39.34
CA LYS A 36 -14.00 5.59 -38.05
C LYS A 36 -14.02 4.53 -36.94
N GLU A 37 -13.01 4.53 -36.09
CA GLU A 37 -12.87 3.60 -34.97
C GLU A 37 -14.16 3.54 -34.15
N PRO A 38 -14.72 2.35 -33.88
CA PRO A 38 -15.74 2.20 -32.87
C PRO A 38 -15.08 2.44 -31.52
N THR A 39 -15.51 3.50 -30.82
CA THR A 39 -15.17 3.72 -29.42
C THR A 39 -15.69 2.53 -28.61
N LYS A 40 -14.81 1.58 -28.30
CA LYS A 40 -15.12 0.50 -27.35
C LYS A 40 -15.47 1.17 -26.03
N LYS A 41 -16.71 0.97 -25.57
CA LYS A 41 -17.07 1.29 -24.18
C LYS A 41 -16.28 0.32 -23.30
N VAL A 42 -15.33 0.84 -22.54
CA VAL A 42 -14.64 0.11 -21.49
C VAL A 42 -15.66 -0.12 -20.37
N ASP A 43 -15.80 -1.37 -19.92
CA ASP A 43 -16.59 -1.68 -18.72
C ASP A 43 -15.72 -1.39 -17.50
N CYS A 44 -16.13 -0.42 -16.70
CA CYS A 44 -15.37 0.04 -15.54
C CYS A 44 -15.41 -0.94 -14.36
N ALA A 45 -16.26 -1.98 -14.44
CA ALA A 45 -16.27 -3.09 -13.50
C ALA A 45 -15.40 -4.27 -13.96
N ASP A 46 -14.77 -4.20 -15.14
CA ASP A 46 -13.90 -5.25 -15.65
C ASP A 46 -12.52 -5.21 -14.95
N GLN A 47 -12.22 -6.29 -14.22
CA GLN A 47 -10.98 -6.47 -13.45
C GLN A 47 -9.73 -6.64 -14.33
N TYR A 48 -9.90 -6.81 -15.64
CA TYR A 48 -8.80 -7.00 -16.59
C TYR A 48 -8.40 -5.70 -17.31
N VAL A 49 -9.07 -4.57 -17.04
CA VAL A 49 -8.69 -3.27 -17.60
C VAL A 49 -7.44 -2.77 -16.87
N SER A 50 -6.45 -2.30 -17.62
CA SER A 50 -5.24 -1.73 -17.02
C SER A 50 -5.56 -0.46 -16.23
N GLN A 51 -4.84 -0.19 -15.13
CA GLN A 51 -5.09 0.99 -14.28
C GLN A 51 -5.07 2.30 -15.08
N LYS A 52 -4.19 2.41 -16.08
CA LYS A 52 -4.14 3.56 -16.98
C LYS A 52 -5.41 3.70 -17.84
N GLU A 53 -5.85 2.60 -18.44
CA GLU A 53 -7.05 2.59 -19.28
C GLU A 53 -8.31 2.82 -18.44
N TRP A 54 -8.34 2.31 -17.21
CA TRP A 54 -9.39 2.60 -16.24
C TRP A 54 -9.42 4.08 -15.88
N LEU A 55 -8.28 4.71 -15.57
CA LEU A 55 -8.22 6.14 -15.28
C LEU A 55 -8.67 7.00 -16.48
N ASP A 56 -8.26 6.63 -17.70
CA ASP A 56 -8.59 7.39 -18.91
C ASP A 56 -10.09 7.27 -19.29
N HIS A 57 -10.76 6.15 -18.95
CA HIS A 57 -12.13 5.88 -19.40
C HIS A 57 -13.20 5.87 -18.31
N CYS A 58 -12.83 5.61 -17.05
CA CYS A 58 -13.74 5.32 -15.95
C CYS A 58 -13.69 6.33 -14.81
N ALA A 59 -12.60 7.08 -14.66
CA ALA A 59 -12.46 8.08 -13.60
C ALA A 59 -13.39 9.31 -13.75
N GLY A 60 -14.24 9.37 -14.78
CA GLY A 60 -14.95 10.59 -15.17
C GLY A 60 -16.46 10.53 -15.28
N LYS A 61 -17.14 9.38 -15.18
CA LYS A 61 -18.60 9.34 -15.34
C LYS A 61 -19.30 8.29 -14.47
N GLU A 62 -20.07 8.82 -13.53
CA GLU A 62 -21.28 8.23 -12.94
C GLU A 62 -21.10 7.21 -11.79
N GLY A 63 -20.59 7.71 -10.67
CA GLY A 63 -21.18 7.42 -9.35
C GLY A 63 -21.95 8.65 -8.89
N ALA A 64 -23.21 8.50 -8.48
CA ALA A 64 -24.07 9.58 -8.01
C ALA A 64 -23.50 10.24 -6.73
N GLY A 65 -22.70 11.28 -6.90
CA GLY A 65 -22.20 12.15 -5.84
C GLY A 65 -22.34 13.60 -6.28
N THR A 66 -22.91 14.42 -5.42
CA THR A 66 -23.21 15.84 -5.63
C THR A 66 -22.04 16.59 -6.26
N GLY A 67 -22.31 17.36 -7.33
CA GLY A 67 -21.35 18.22 -7.99
C GLY A 67 -20.80 19.32 -7.08
N GLY A 68 -19.83 18.95 -6.24
CA GLY A 68 -18.83 19.86 -5.72
C GLY A 68 -17.79 20.07 -6.81
N ASP A 69 -17.70 21.30 -7.28
CA ASP A 69 -16.47 21.92 -7.76
C ASP A 69 -15.26 21.32 -7.04
N GLY A 70 -14.52 20.44 -7.73
CA GLY A 70 -13.48 19.52 -7.20
C GLY A 70 -12.26 20.19 -6.57
N THR A 71 -12.51 21.07 -5.61
CA THR A 71 -11.57 21.88 -4.82
C THR A 71 -11.97 21.82 -3.34
N GLU A 72 -13.21 21.44 -3.00
CA GLU A 72 -13.61 21.12 -1.63
C GLU A 72 -13.36 19.64 -1.35
N GLY A 73 -12.32 19.35 -0.57
CA GLY A 73 -12.10 18.01 0.01
C GLY A 73 -10.72 17.42 -0.22
N GLN A 74 -9.82 18.07 -0.96
CA GLN A 74 -8.42 17.65 -0.93
C GLN A 74 -7.85 18.11 0.42
N GLU A 75 -7.87 17.21 1.42
CA GLU A 75 -7.19 17.48 2.69
C GLU A 75 -5.75 17.91 2.39
N ALA A 76 -5.33 18.99 3.04
CA ALA A 76 -3.98 19.50 2.87
C ALA A 76 -2.98 18.39 3.23
N ASP A 77 -1.94 18.22 2.41
CA ASP A 77 -0.91 17.23 2.70
C ASP A 77 -0.33 17.49 4.11
N LEU A 78 -0.41 16.47 4.96
CA LEU A 78 0.13 16.45 6.30
C LEU A 78 1.66 16.46 6.25
N LYS A 79 2.30 16.82 7.35
CA LYS A 79 3.76 16.70 7.50
C LYS A 79 4.10 15.44 8.28
N LEU A 80 5.30 14.90 8.06
CA LEU A 80 5.85 13.88 8.94
C LEU A 80 5.73 14.31 10.42
N GLY A 81 5.14 13.45 11.25
CA GLY A 81 4.82 13.69 12.66
C GLY A 81 3.40 14.20 12.93
N GLU A 82 2.64 14.58 11.90
CA GLU A 82 1.22 14.97 12.05
C GLU A 82 0.32 13.73 12.01
N PRO A 83 -0.63 13.60 12.96
CA PRO A 83 -1.55 12.47 12.98
C PRO A 83 -2.69 12.62 11.96
N ALA A 84 -3.14 11.51 11.39
CA ALA A 84 -4.43 11.42 10.68
C ALA A 84 -5.36 10.46 11.43
N ARG A 85 -6.67 10.75 11.43
CA ARG A 85 -7.70 9.83 11.90
C ARG A 85 -8.21 9.05 10.68
N THR A 86 -8.23 7.74 10.79
CA THR A 86 -8.51 6.81 9.69
C THR A 86 -9.49 5.75 10.15
N VAL A 87 -10.22 5.18 9.20
CA VAL A 87 -11.13 4.06 9.46
C VAL A 87 -10.39 2.75 9.22
N GLY A 88 -10.52 1.80 10.16
CA GLY A 88 -9.82 0.53 10.08
C GLY A 88 -10.41 -0.43 9.04
N ASP A 89 -9.74 -1.55 8.81
CA ASP A 89 -10.14 -2.56 7.83
C ASP A 89 -11.61 -3.02 7.97
N GLY A 90 -12.29 -3.17 6.85
CA GLY A 90 -13.72 -3.49 6.78
C GLY A 90 -14.66 -2.47 7.45
N GLY A 91 -14.21 -1.23 7.66
CA GLY A 91 -14.97 -0.21 8.37
C GLY A 91 -14.96 -0.40 9.89
N THR A 92 -14.05 -1.22 10.42
CA THR A 92 -14.05 -1.59 11.84
C THR A 92 -13.02 -0.81 12.65
N GLY A 93 -13.53 -0.14 13.70
CA GLY A 93 -12.68 0.68 14.57
C GLY A 93 -12.12 1.91 13.85
N GLU A 94 -11.31 2.67 14.58
CA GLU A 94 -10.62 3.82 14.01
C GLU A 94 -9.20 3.90 14.56
N LEU A 95 -8.26 4.25 13.69
CA LEU A 95 -6.88 4.49 14.04
C LEU A 95 -6.55 5.96 13.95
N GLN A 96 -5.75 6.45 14.90
CA GLN A 96 -4.91 7.61 14.68
C GLN A 96 -3.54 7.12 14.24
N ILE A 97 -3.19 7.36 12.98
CA ILE A 97 -1.92 6.97 12.37
C ILE A 97 -0.99 8.18 12.34
N THR A 98 0.24 8.02 12.83
CA THR A 98 1.24 9.09 12.88
C THR A 98 2.59 8.60 12.35
N PRO A 99 2.88 8.75 11.05
CA PRO A 99 4.22 8.53 10.52
C PRO A 99 5.17 9.54 11.14
N ASP A 100 6.22 9.10 11.80
CA ASP A 100 7.05 9.99 12.62
C ASP A 100 8.53 9.97 12.26
N THR A 101 8.99 8.92 11.60
CA THR A 101 10.40 8.74 11.23
C THR A 101 10.48 8.15 9.83
N VAL A 102 11.41 8.65 9.02
CA VAL A 102 11.84 8.04 7.77
C VAL A 102 13.35 7.85 7.78
N VAL A 103 13.81 6.72 7.28
CA VAL A 103 15.23 6.49 6.97
C VAL A 103 15.40 5.93 5.57
N TYR A 104 16.50 6.31 4.93
CA TYR A 104 16.90 5.85 3.61
C TYR A 104 18.15 4.98 3.74
N VAL A 105 18.03 3.70 3.41
CA VAL A 105 19.12 2.72 3.53
C VAL A 105 19.25 1.88 2.28
N LYS A 106 20.46 1.44 1.94
CA LYS A 106 20.67 0.54 0.78
C LYS A 106 20.45 -0.93 1.11
N LYS A 107 20.45 -1.26 2.40
CA LYS A 107 20.50 -2.61 2.93
C LYS A 107 19.82 -2.67 4.30
N SER A 108 19.15 -3.77 4.59
CA SER A 108 18.60 -4.14 5.90
C SER A 108 18.98 -5.58 6.23
N GLY A 109 19.74 -5.84 7.30
CA GLY A 109 20.24 -7.17 7.63
C GLY A 109 21.01 -7.83 6.48
N THR A 110 20.50 -8.91 5.90
CA THR A 110 21.08 -9.53 4.69
C THR A 110 20.51 -8.99 3.38
N GLU A 111 19.40 -8.26 3.44
CA GLU A 111 18.61 -7.84 2.28
C GLU A 111 19.11 -6.52 1.70
N THR A 112 19.33 -6.48 0.39
CA THR A 112 19.75 -5.27 -0.33
C THR A 112 18.61 -4.76 -1.18
N ALA A 113 18.44 -3.43 -1.23
CA ALA A 113 17.46 -2.79 -2.08
C ALA A 113 17.72 -3.14 -3.55
N LYS A 114 16.71 -3.68 -4.22
CA LYS A 114 16.76 -4.07 -5.63
C LYS A 114 16.82 -2.84 -6.53
N ASN A 115 16.09 -1.78 -6.18
CA ASN A 115 16.03 -0.54 -6.96
C ASN A 115 17.07 0.48 -6.47
N GLY A 116 17.66 0.25 -5.31
CA GLY A 116 18.90 0.87 -4.86
C GLY A 116 18.82 1.55 -3.50
N VAL A 117 17.62 1.94 -3.05
CA VAL A 117 17.39 2.55 -1.73
C VAL A 117 16.04 2.09 -1.17
N PHE A 118 16.03 1.54 0.04
CA PHE A 118 14.81 1.44 0.83
C PHE A 118 14.48 2.78 1.47
N ALA A 119 13.25 3.26 1.30
CA ALA A 119 12.65 4.22 2.21
C ALA A 119 11.87 3.44 3.26
N VAL A 120 12.28 3.55 4.52
CA VAL A 120 11.66 2.85 5.65
C VAL A 120 11.05 3.89 6.57
N VAL A 121 9.73 3.84 6.72
CA VAL A 121 8.94 4.77 7.53
C VAL A 121 8.41 4.04 8.75
N THR A 122 8.58 4.61 9.95
CA THR A 122 7.89 4.13 11.14
C THR A 122 6.71 5.02 11.48
N MET A 123 5.69 4.40 12.04
CA MET A 123 4.47 5.08 12.44
C MET A 123 3.96 4.56 13.78
N LYS A 124 3.22 5.43 14.44
CA LYS A 124 2.49 5.10 15.66
C LYS A 124 1.01 5.05 15.37
N ASP A 125 0.42 3.90 15.67
CA ASP A 125 -0.97 3.61 15.41
C ASP A 125 -1.71 3.46 16.72
N LYS A 126 -2.74 4.26 16.93
CA LYS A 126 -3.50 4.29 18.18
C LYS A 126 -4.98 4.02 17.90
N ALA A 127 -5.56 3.04 18.58
CA ALA A 127 -7.00 2.81 18.52
C ALA A 127 -7.74 3.96 19.22
N MET A 128 -8.65 4.61 18.50
CA MET A 128 -9.35 5.82 18.95
C MET A 128 -10.73 5.53 19.53
N THR A 129 -11.22 4.31 19.39
CA THR A 129 -12.55 3.87 19.86
C THR A 129 -12.45 2.74 20.88
N GLY A 130 -13.61 2.28 21.34
CA GLY A 130 -13.72 1.08 22.19
C GLY A 130 -13.56 -0.25 21.45
N ALA A 131 -13.36 -0.22 20.12
CA ALA A 131 -13.13 -1.41 19.30
C ALA A 131 -11.65 -1.54 18.93
N PRO A 132 -11.11 -2.77 18.82
CA PRO A 132 -9.83 -2.98 18.16
C PRO A 132 -9.87 -2.47 16.72
N ALA A 133 -8.74 -2.02 16.20
CA ALA A 133 -8.63 -1.50 14.84
C ALA A 133 -7.33 -1.97 14.18
N ASP A 134 -7.34 -2.05 12.85
CA ASP A 134 -6.17 -2.37 12.04
C ASP A 134 -6.11 -1.48 10.81
N GLU A 135 -4.93 -1.41 10.21
CA GLU A 135 -4.75 -0.80 8.90
C GLU A 135 -5.44 -1.66 7.83
N VAL A 136 -5.84 -1.01 6.74
CA VAL A 136 -6.41 -1.71 5.58
C VAL A 136 -5.31 -2.43 4.82
N ALA A 137 -5.53 -3.72 4.60
CA ALA A 137 -4.64 -4.51 3.76
C ALA A 137 -4.76 -4.06 2.28
N PRO A 138 -3.65 -4.01 1.53
CA PRO A 138 -3.65 -3.64 0.11
C PRO A 138 -4.59 -4.48 -0.76
N ILE A 139 -4.83 -5.75 -0.41
CA ILE A 139 -5.75 -6.64 -1.13
C ILE A 139 -7.22 -6.18 -1.04
N SER A 140 -7.56 -5.36 -0.06
CA SER A 140 -8.89 -4.79 0.14
C SER A 140 -9.09 -3.46 -0.60
N GLY A 141 -8.13 -3.04 -1.44
CA GLY A 141 -8.19 -1.77 -2.19
C GLY A 141 -7.63 -0.56 -1.45
N GLY A 142 -7.17 -0.72 -0.19
CA GLY A 142 -6.55 0.32 0.60
C GLY A 142 -5.03 0.19 0.73
N GLY A 143 -4.50 0.63 1.87
CA GLY A 143 -3.11 0.41 2.27
C GLY A 143 -2.14 1.50 1.79
N TRP A 144 -0.85 1.15 1.82
CA TRP A 144 0.23 2.11 1.69
C TRP A 144 0.82 2.19 0.27
N SER A 145 1.08 3.42 -0.18
CA SER A 145 1.94 3.69 -1.32
C SER A 145 2.86 4.89 -1.09
N TRP A 146 3.94 4.94 -1.87
CA TRP A 146 4.86 6.07 -1.95
C TRP A 146 4.67 6.79 -3.26
N ILE A 147 4.32 8.08 -3.23
CA ILE A 147 4.29 8.93 -4.42
C ILE A 147 5.62 9.65 -4.54
N ALA A 148 6.41 9.27 -5.54
CA ALA A 148 7.70 9.87 -5.83
C ALA A 148 7.56 11.31 -6.39
N PRO A 149 8.65 12.11 -6.44
CA PRO A 149 8.59 13.49 -6.91
C PRO A 149 8.15 13.65 -8.38
N ASP A 150 8.28 12.60 -9.19
CA ASP A 150 7.79 12.55 -10.57
C ASP A 150 6.31 12.16 -10.69
N GLY A 151 5.65 11.87 -9.56
CA GLY A 151 4.24 11.48 -9.49
C GLY A 151 4.01 9.98 -9.62
N GLU A 152 5.04 9.15 -9.81
CA GLU A 152 4.90 7.70 -9.81
C GLU A 152 4.46 7.20 -8.43
N SER A 153 3.45 6.34 -8.38
CA SER A 153 2.99 5.68 -7.15
C SER A 153 3.63 4.29 -7.06
N ILE A 154 4.37 4.05 -5.98
CA ILE A 154 5.09 2.82 -5.72
C ILE A 154 4.42 2.08 -4.55
N GLY A 155 4.01 0.84 -4.79
CA GLY A 155 3.38 -0.01 -3.78
C GLY A 155 4.35 -0.53 -2.71
N PHE A 156 3.77 -0.99 -1.60
CA PHE A 156 4.47 -1.61 -0.47
C PHE A 156 5.24 -2.88 -0.83
N ASP A 157 4.92 -3.52 -1.97
CA ASP A 157 5.49 -4.76 -2.50
C ASP A 157 6.58 -4.52 -3.56
N SER A 158 7.04 -3.28 -3.69
CA SER A 158 8.12 -2.91 -4.62
C SER A 158 9.45 -3.57 -4.28
N GLY A 159 10.08 -4.19 -5.28
CA GLY A 159 11.43 -4.74 -5.14
C GLY A 159 11.55 -5.75 -3.99
N ASN A 160 12.39 -5.45 -3.01
CA ASN A 160 12.63 -6.28 -1.82
C ASN A 160 12.04 -5.68 -0.52
N SER A 161 11.10 -4.73 -0.63
CA SER A 161 10.54 -4.02 0.53
C SER A 161 9.82 -4.93 1.54
N SER A 162 9.15 -5.98 1.08
CA SER A 162 8.41 -6.93 1.94
C SER A 162 9.32 -7.81 2.79
N SER A 163 10.62 -7.87 2.48
CA SER A 163 11.62 -8.59 3.28
C SER A 163 12.13 -7.78 4.48
N ILE A 164 11.72 -6.50 4.59
CA ILE A 164 12.16 -5.61 5.67
C ILE A 164 11.31 -5.86 6.91
N VAL A 165 11.89 -6.56 7.88
CA VAL A 165 11.27 -6.85 9.16
C VAL A 165 12.17 -6.31 10.26
N VAL A 166 11.56 -5.61 11.21
CA VAL A 166 12.26 -5.06 12.38
C VAL A 166 11.42 -5.39 13.62
N ASP A 167 11.97 -6.16 14.56
CA ASP A 167 11.22 -6.74 15.69
C ASP A 167 10.36 -5.73 16.47
N LYS A 168 10.86 -4.50 16.66
CA LYS A 168 10.15 -3.45 17.38
C LYS A 168 8.92 -2.92 16.63
N TYR A 169 8.93 -2.96 15.30
CA TYR A 169 7.94 -2.33 14.44
C TYR A 169 7.19 -3.41 13.66
N ASN A 170 6.24 -4.06 14.33
CA ASN A 170 5.49 -5.17 13.77
C ASN A 170 4.07 -4.76 13.37
N ASN A 171 3.56 -5.32 12.27
CA ASN A 171 2.24 -5.01 11.73
C ASN A 171 1.26 -6.20 11.88
N ALA A 172 1.53 -7.13 12.81
CA ALA A 172 0.88 -8.44 12.82
C ALA A 172 -0.43 -8.50 13.62
N ASP A 173 -0.62 -7.63 14.60
CA ASP A 173 -1.73 -7.70 15.55
C ASP A 173 -2.60 -6.44 15.47
N LEU A 174 -3.91 -6.60 15.73
CA LEU A 174 -4.84 -5.49 15.90
C LEU A 174 -4.40 -4.56 17.04
N VAL A 175 -4.53 -3.25 16.84
CA VAL A 175 -4.34 -2.26 17.90
C VAL A 175 -5.53 -2.33 18.86
N GLN A 176 -5.27 -2.68 20.11
CA GLN A 176 -6.33 -2.84 21.12
C GLN A 176 -6.88 -1.47 21.59
N PRO A 177 -8.15 -1.40 22.03
CA PRO A 177 -8.77 -0.15 22.51
C PRO A 177 -7.92 0.61 23.53
N GLY A 178 -7.70 1.90 23.30
CA GLY A 178 -6.92 2.77 24.19
C GLY A 178 -5.41 2.50 24.22
N THR A 179 -4.92 1.57 23.41
CA THR A 179 -3.48 1.26 23.26
C THR A 179 -2.92 1.84 21.96
N TYR A 180 -1.62 1.66 21.77
CA TYR A 180 -0.96 1.96 20.51
C TYR A 180 0.04 0.86 20.16
N GLN A 181 0.38 0.78 18.87
CA GLN A 181 1.47 -0.03 18.35
C GLN A 181 2.43 0.82 17.53
N TRP A 182 3.68 0.35 17.44
CA TRP A 182 4.66 0.89 16.54
C TRP A 182 4.74 -0.01 15.32
N ARG A 183 4.63 0.60 14.15
CA ARG A 183 4.54 -0.09 12.86
C ARG A 183 5.57 0.45 11.89
N LEU A 184 5.84 -0.30 10.84
CA LEU A 184 6.82 0.05 9.83
C LEU A 184 6.29 -0.25 8.44
N GLN A 185 6.58 0.65 7.52
CA GLN A 185 6.36 0.44 6.10
C GLN A 185 7.66 0.71 5.34
N ALA A 186 8.02 -0.22 4.45
CA ALA A 186 9.18 -0.08 3.57
C ALA A 186 8.75 0.00 2.10
N PHE A 187 9.55 0.70 1.30
CA PHE A 187 9.42 0.82 -0.16
C PHE A 187 10.81 0.70 -0.78
N ASP A 188 10.95 -0.05 -1.88
CA ASP A 188 12.21 -0.20 -2.60
C ASP A 188 12.24 0.75 -3.80
N LEU A 189 12.98 1.85 -3.63
CA LEU A 189 12.98 3.00 -4.52
C LEU A 189 14.28 3.09 -5.31
N THR A 190 14.19 3.67 -6.50
CA THR A 190 15.37 4.15 -7.22
C THR A 190 15.98 5.38 -6.51
N PRO A 191 17.27 5.70 -6.74
CA PRO A 191 17.87 6.93 -6.22
C PRO A 191 17.18 8.23 -6.69
N ALA A 192 16.43 8.19 -7.80
CA ALA A 192 15.66 9.33 -8.28
C ALA A 192 14.35 9.51 -7.48
N GLN A 193 13.68 8.39 -7.16
CA GLN A 193 12.45 8.35 -6.36
C GLN A 193 12.72 8.62 -4.87
N ALA A 194 13.89 8.22 -4.34
CA ALA A 194 14.30 8.43 -2.95
C ALA A 194 14.80 9.86 -2.65
N LYS A 195 14.07 10.88 -3.11
CA LYS A 195 14.38 12.30 -2.91
C LYS A 195 13.27 13.02 -2.15
N GLY A 196 12.70 12.32 -1.17
CA GLY A 196 11.44 12.69 -0.53
C GLY A 196 10.26 12.30 -1.40
N GLY A 197 9.07 12.62 -0.95
CA GLY A 197 7.85 12.20 -1.64
C GLY A 197 6.61 12.46 -0.81
N THR A 198 5.54 11.79 -1.17
CA THR A 198 4.32 11.75 -0.37
C THR A 198 4.03 10.31 0.02
N LEU A 199 3.95 10.04 1.31
CA LEU A 199 3.40 8.77 1.80
C LEU A 199 1.88 8.86 1.71
N LEU A 200 1.27 7.91 1.02
CA LEU A 200 -0.18 7.80 0.87
C LEU A 200 -0.66 6.57 1.63
N TYR A 201 -1.74 6.73 2.39
CA TYR A 201 -2.52 5.65 2.96
C TYR A 201 -3.97 5.79 2.54
N VAL A 202 -4.58 4.71 2.07
CA VAL A 202 -6.01 4.64 1.79
C VAL A 202 -6.68 3.78 2.85
N ASP A 203 -7.64 4.35 3.57
CA ASP A 203 -8.29 3.72 4.71
C ASP A 203 -9.56 2.93 4.33
N GLY A 204 -10.28 2.42 5.34
CA GLY A 204 -11.43 1.52 5.15
C GLY A 204 -12.65 2.18 4.52
N GLU A 205 -12.68 3.51 4.44
CA GLU A 205 -13.70 4.29 3.73
C GLU A 205 -13.17 4.85 2.40
N GLU A 206 -12.07 4.27 1.89
CA GLU A 206 -11.38 4.72 0.67
C GLU A 206 -10.86 6.16 0.76
N THR A 207 -10.67 6.68 1.98
CA THR A 207 -10.16 8.03 2.20
C THR A 207 -8.64 8.05 2.10
N ALA A 208 -8.12 8.94 1.26
CA ALA A 208 -6.69 9.10 0.99
C ALA A 208 -6.03 10.08 1.96
N HIS A 209 -5.17 9.58 2.84
CA HIS A 209 -4.37 10.34 3.80
C HIS A 209 -2.95 10.51 3.27
N ARG A 210 -2.42 11.74 3.28
CA ARG A 210 -1.16 12.08 2.59
C ARG A 210 -0.21 12.80 3.54
N TRP A 211 1.04 12.32 3.60
CA TRP A 211 2.12 12.96 4.36
C TRP A 211 3.29 13.32 3.47
N LYS A 212 3.77 14.55 3.54
CA LYS A 212 5.06 14.95 2.95
C LYS A 212 6.20 14.33 3.73
N ILE A 213 7.03 13.57 3.01
CA ILE A 213 8.20 12.90 3.56
C ILE A 213 9.48 13.63 3.13
N PRO A 214 10.36 14.02 4.07
CA PRO A 214 11.62 14.70 3.76
C PRO A 214 12.56 13.84 2.90
N ALA A 215 13.43 14.50 2.12
CA ALA A 215 14.43 13.84 1.28
C ALA A 215 15.65 13.26 2.02
N THR A 216 15.68 13.42 3.34
CA THR A 216 16.76 12.96 4.22
C THR A 216 16.16 12.26 5.43
N ASP A 217 16.94 11.41 6.07
CA ASP A 217 16.52 10.78 7.33
C ASP A 217 16.02 11.83 8.31
N SER A 218 14.83 11.59 8.86
CA SER A 218 14.13 12.57 9.69
C SER A 218 13.28 11.83 10.73
N GLY A 219 13.06 12.47 11.87
CA GLY A 219 12.21 11.93 12.93
C GLY A 219 12.96 11.52 14.20
N PRO A 220 12.23 11.24 15.30
CA PRO A 220 12.82 10.95 16.60
C PRO A 220 13.52 9.57 16.66
N HIS A 221 13.17 8.62 15.80
CA HIS A 221 13.67 7.25 15.86
C HIS A 221 14.78 6.92 14.85
N VAL A 222 15.34 7.90 14.12
CA VAL A 222 16.34 7.66 13.05
C VAL A 222 17.52 6.78 13.51
N ALA A 223 18.13 7.12 14.65
CA ALA A 223 19.32 6.42 15.14
C ALA A 223 19.01 4.98 15.56
N GLU A 224 17.87 4.78 16.22
CA GLU A 224 17.41 3.47 16.67
C GLU A 224 17.02 2.59 15.48
N LEU A 225 16.23 3.11 14.54
CA LEU A 225 15.78 2.37 13.37
C LEU A 225 16.95 1.94 12.50
N LYS A 226 17.91 2.84 12.23
CA LYS A 226 19.13 2.48 11.48
C LYS A 226 19.95 1.40 12.16
N LYS A 227 20.02 1.41 13.49
CA LYS A 227 20.72 0.36 14.23
C LYS A 227 20.05 -0.99 13.99
N GLN A 228 18.73 -1.06 14.13
CA GLN A 228 17.98 -2.30 13.94
C GLN A 228 18.03 -2.80 12.49
N LEU A 229 17.96 -1.91 11.50
CA LEU A 229 18.13 -2.26 10.09
C LEU A 229 19.54 -2.78 9.76
N ALA A 230 20.56 -2.50 10.59
CA ALA A 230 21.92 -2.97 10.35
C ALA A 230 22.20 -4.37 10.92
N GLU A 231 21.30 -4.90 11.74
CA GLU A 231 21.37 -6.24 12.36
C GLU A 231 20.90 -7.32 11.38
#